data_AF-A0A6N8R7X7-F1
#
_entry.id   AF-A0A6N8R7X7-F1
#
_cell.length_a   1.000
_cell.length_b   1.000
_cell.length_c   1.000
_cell.angle_alpha   90.00
_cell.angle_beta   90.00
_cell.angle_gamma   90.00
#
_symmetry.space_group_name_H-M   'P 1'
#
loop_
_entity.id
_entity.type
_entity.pdbx_description
1 polymer ?
#
loop_
_entity_poly.entity_id
_entity_poly.type
_entity_poly.pdbx_seq_one_letter_code
_entity_poly.pdbx_strand_id
1 'polypeptide(L)'
;KTLLHAGPPMRWQEMTGPMKGACVGACLFEGWAKDEAQALAILEQGEVNFIPCHHVNAVGPMGGITSASMPMLVVENVTDGNRAYCNLNEGIGKVMRFGAYGEDVLTRHRWMRDVLMPVLSAALGRMEHGIDLTAMMAQGITMGDEFHQRNIASSALLMRALAPQIARLDHDKQHIAEVMDFLSVTDQFFLNLAMAYCKAAMDAGAMIRAGSIVTAMTRNGNMFGIRVSGLGERW
;
A
#
# COMPACT_ATOMS: atom_id res chain seq x y z
N LYS A 1 15.32 -12.85 -3.24
CA LYS A 1 13.98 -12.36 -3.64
C LYS A 1 13.26 -11.95 -2.37
N THR A 2 12.55 -10.82 -2.32
CA THR A 2 11.94 -10.33 -1.07
C THR A 2 10.50 -9.91 -1.32
N LEU A 3 9.58 -10.39 -0.48
CA LEU A 3 8.19 -9.93 -0.44
C LEU A 3 7.89 -9.36 0.94
N LEU A 4 7.24 -8.20 0.98
CA LEU A 4 6.68 -7.69 2.22
C LEU A 4 5.31 -8.32 2.48
N HIS A 5 4.85 -8.33 3.73
CA HIS A 5 3.51 -8.78 4.07
C HIS A 5 2.90 -8.02 5.26
N ALA A 6 1.57 -8.01 5.36
CA ALA A 6 0.88 -7.48 6.53
C ALA A 6 1.09 -8.35 7.79
N GLY A 7 0.80 -7.80 8.97
CA GLY A 7 0.87 -8.52 10.25
C GLY A 7 2.27 -8.67 10.85
N PRO A 8 2.38 -9.38 11.99
CA PRO A 8 3.66 -9.73 12.63
C PRO A 8 4.45 -10.77 11.80
N PRO A 9 5.74 -11.05 12.12
CA PRO A 9 6.57 -12.03 11.44
C PRO A 9 5.86 -13.37 11.20
N MET A 10 6.02 -13.92 9.99
CA MET A 10 5.35 -15.14 9.56
C MET A 10 6.19 -15.89 8.54
N ARG A 11 6.14 -17.23 8.59
CA ARG A 11 6.77 -18.10 7.59
C ARG A 11 5.78 -18.48 6.49
N TRP A 12 6.29 -18.84 5.31
CA TRP A 12 5.49 -19.30 4.16
C TRP A 12 4.46 -20.38 4.53
N GLN A 13 4.86 -21.38 5.31
CA GLN A 13 4.00 -22.51 5.68
C GLN A 13 2.78 -22.08 6.49
N GLU A 14 2.88 -20.98 7.24
CA GLU A 14 1.85 -20.42 8.10
C GLU A 14 0.96 -19.41 7.37
N MET A 15 1.32 -19.01 6.15
CA MET A 15 0.51 -18.09 5.35
C MET A 15 -0.84 -18.71 4.99
N THR A 16 -1.89 -17.90 5.10
CA THR A 16 -3.24 -18.28 4.68
C THR A 16 -3.35 -18.41 3.16
N GLY A 17 -4.37 -19.12 2.67
CA GLY A 17 -4.61 -19.30 1.23
C GLY A 17 -4.56 -17.99 0.42
N PRO A 18 -5.29 -16.93 0.81
CA PRO A 18 -5.21 -15.63 0.14
C PRO A 18 -3.80 -15.01 0.11
N MET A 19 -3.05 -15.10 1.21
CA MET A 19 -1.66 -14.61 1.22
C MET A 19 -0.77 -15.43 0.28
N LYS A 20 -0.92 -16.76 0.26
CA LYS A 20 -0.17 -17.62 -0.66
C LYS A 20 -0.46 -17.28 -2.11
N GLY A 21 -1.73 -17.09 -2.47
CA GLY A 21 -2.13 -16.65 -3.81
C GLY A 21 -1.53 -15.28 -4.18
N ALA A 22 -1.51 -14.33 -3.24
CA ALA A 22 -0.88 -13.03 -3.47
C ALA A 22 0.64 -13.12 -3.68
N CYS A 23 1.33 -14.00 -2.95
CA CYS A 23 2.76 -14.27 -3.16
C CYS A 23 3.03 -14.90 -4.53
N VAL A 24 2.19 -15.84 -4.97
CA VAL A 24 2.27 -16.42 -6.33
C VAL A 24 2.11 -15.30 -7.37
N GLY A 25 1.09 -14.46 -7.22
CA GLY A 25 0.87 -13.31 -8.10
C GLY A 25 2.05 -12.36 -8.14
N ALA A 26 2.66 -12.07 -6.99
CA ALA A 26 3.86 -11.24 -6.92
C ALA A 26 5.06 -11.88 -7.63
N CYS A 27 5.30 -13.19 -7.46
CA CYS A 27 6.35 -13.91 -8.18
C CYS A 27 6.17 -13.85 -9.71
N LEU A 28 4.94 -13.99 -10.19
CA LEU A 28 4.60 -13.88 -11.62
C LEU A 28 4.77 -12.45 -12.12
N PHE A 29 4.30 -11.46 -11.34
CA PHE A 29 4.42 -10.04 -11.69
C PHE A 29 5.89 -9.59 -11.80
N GLU A 30 6.74 -10.03 -10.88
CA GLU A 30 8.19 -9.73 -10.89
C GLU A 30 8.98 -10.56 -11.92
N GLY A 31 8.33 -11.51 -12.62
CA GLY A 31 8.98 -12.40 -13.57
C GLY A 31 9.98 -13.37 -12.92
N TRP A 32 9.85 -13.64 -11.61
CA TRP A 32 10.65 -14.65 -10.92
C TRP A 32 10.24 -16.07 -11.34
N ALA A 33 9.00 -16.23 -11.78
CA ALA A 33 8.43 -17.47 -12.28
C ALA A 33 7.63 -17.21 -13.57
N LYS A 34 7.58 -18.21 -14.45
CA LYS A 34 6.84 -18.18 -15.71
C LYS A 34 5.39 -18.65 -15.55
N ASP A 35 5.12 -19.48 -14.55
CA ASP A 35 3.83 -20.06 -14.26
C ASP A 35 3.66 -20.33 -12.75
N GLU A 36 2.44 -20.71 -12.37
CA GLU A 36 2.08 -20.98 -10.97
C GLU A 36 2.93 -22.10 -10.36
N ALA A 37 3.21 -23.17 -11.12
CA ALA A 37 3.98 -24.31 -10.62
C ALA A 37 5.41 -23.88 -10.26
N GLN A 38 6.06 -23.09 -11.12
CA GLN A 38 7.38 -22.53 -10.83
C GLN A 38 7.34 -21.53 -9.67
N ALA A 39 6.30 -20.70 -9.58
CA ALA A 39 6.15 -19.74 -8.48
C ALA A 39 6.03 -20.45 -7.12
N LEU A 40 5.20 -21.50 -7.05
CA LEU A 40 5.04 -22.33 -5.86
C LEU A 40 6.35 -23.00 -5.47
N ALA A 41 7.08 -23.57 -6.43
CA ALA A 41 8.37 -24.22 -6.16
C ALA A 41 9.38 -23.25 -5.51
N ILE A 42 9.51 -22.02 -6.04
CA ILE A 42 10.42 -20.99 -5.49
C ILE A 42 10.00 -20.59 -4.05
N LEU A 43 8.69 -20.47 -3.80
CA LEU A 43 8.14 -20.11 -2.48
C LEU A 43 8.36 -21.24 -1.46
N GLU A 44 8.12 -22.49 -1.85
CA GLU A 44 8.26 -23.68 -1.00
C GLU A 44 9.72 -24.02 -0.68
N GLN A 45 10.64 -23.77 -1.62
CA GLN A 45 12.08 -23.98 -1.43
C GLN A 45 12.74 -22.90 -0.57
N GLY A 46 11.99 -21.87 -0.15
CA GLY A 46 12.50 -20.81 0.72
C GLY A 46 13.42 -19.81 0.00
N GLU A 47 13.32 -19.68 -1.32
CA GLU A 47 14.11 -18.72 -2.08
C GLU A 47 13.61 -17.26 -1.95
N VAL A 48 12.41 -17.08 -1.38
CA VAL A 48 11.80 -15.78 -1.09
C VAL A 48 11.91 -15.47 0.39
N ASN A 49 12.52 -14.34 0.70
CA ASN A 49 12.53 -13.76 2.03
C ASN A 49 11.23 -12.98 2.29
N PHE A 50 10.63 -13.18 3.45
CA PHE A 50 9.41 -12.49 3.86
C PHE A 50 9.68 -11.51 4.99
N ILE A 51 9.29 -10.26 4.80
CA ILE A 51 9.50 -9.19 5.79
C ILE A 51 8.15 -8.55 6.13
N PRO A 52 7.77 -8.43 7.41
CA PRO A 52 6.61 -7.63 7.78
C PRO A 52 6.74 -6.19 7.30
N CYS A 53 5.70 -5.62 6.68
CA CYS A 53 5.73 -4.23 6.23
C CYS A 53 6.18 -3.28 7.36
N HIS A 54 5.71 -3.52 8.59
CA HIS A 54 6.04 -2.71 9.76
C HIS A 54 7.54 -2.67 10.12
N HIS A 55 8.35 -3.65 9.69
CA HIS A 55 9.80 -3.69 9.93
C HIS A 55 10.58 -2.78 8.98
N VAL A 56 9.96 -2.32 7.89
CA VAL A 56 10.57 -1.48 6.85
C VAL A 56 9.78 -0.21 6.61
N ASN A 57 9.19 0.34 7.70
CA ASN A 57 8.39 1.57 7.71
C ASN A 57 7.20 1.55 6.74
N ALA A 58 6.75 0.36 6.35
CA ALA A 58 5.64 0.18 5.43
C ALA A 58 4.41 -0.34 6.15
N VAL A 59 3.28 -0.24 5.47
CA VAL A 59 2.02 -0.92 5.79
C VAL A 59 1.41 -1.42 4.48
N GLY A 60 0.62 -2.48 4.54
CA GLY A 60 -0.06 -3.04 3.37
C GLY A 60 -1.48 -3.46 3.75
N PRO A 61 -2.50 -3.08 2.97
CA PRO A 61 -3.88 -3.48 3.23
C PRO A 61 -4.07 -4.98 2.99
N MET A 62 -4.95 -5.59 3.78
CA MET A 62 -5.33 -7.00 3.66
C MET A 62 -4.13 -7.94 3.81
N GLY A 63 -3.76 -8.72 2.78
CA GLY A 63 -2.55 -9.56 2.81
C GLY A 63 -1.25 -8.74 2.82
N GLY A 64 -1.29 -7.49 2.35
CA GLY A 64 -0.17 -6.55 2.33
C GLY A 64 1.03 -7.01 1.49
N ILE A 65 0.86 -8.01 0.63
CA ILE A 65 1.94 -8.51 -0.22
C ILE A 65 2.44 -7.37 -1.13
N THR A 66 3.72 -7.07 -1.01
CA THR A 66 4.37 -6.00 -1.78
C THR A 66 5.70 -6.51 -2.30
N SER A 67 5.91 -6.36 -3.61
CA SER A 67 7.14 -6.74 -4.29
C SER A 67 7.92 -5.53 -4.81
N ALA A 68 9.14 -5.74 -5.29
CA ALA A 68 10.10 -4.68 -5.59
C ALA A 68 9.63 -3.69 -6.67
N SER A 69 8.89 -4.17 -7.67
CA SER A 69 8.41 -3.37 -8.80
C SER A 69 7.00 -2.80 -8.59
N MET A 70 6.38 -3.03 -7.42
CA MET A 70 5.08 -2.45 -7.11
C MET A 70 5.20 -0.96 -6.76
N PRO A 71 4.34 -0.09 -7.30
CA PRO A 71 4.26 1.30 -6.89
C PRO A 71 3.98 1.48 -5.40
N MET A 72 4.69 2.43 -4.78
CA MET A 72 4.54 2.79 -3.38
C MET A 72 4.20 4.27 -3.22
N LEU A 73 3.27 4.55 -2.32
CA LEU A 73 3.05 5.86 -1.72
C LEU A 73 4.18 6.16 -0.73
N VAL A 74 4.60 7.42 -0.69
CA VAL A 74 5.54 7.95 0.30
C VAL A 74 4.83 9.03 1.08
N VAL A 75 4.70 8.84 2.39
CA VAL A 75 4.18 9.85 3.31
C VAL A 75 5.33 10.31 4.20
N GLU A 76 5.58 11.61 4.20
CA GLU A 76 6.58 12.24 5.06
C GLU A 76 5.88 12.94 6.23
N ASN A 77 6.32 12.62 7.45
CA ASN A 77 5.97 13.40 8.62
C ASN A 77 6.95 14.57 8.72
N VAL A 78 6.51 15.74 8.30
CA VAL A 78 7.35 16.96 8.28
C VAL A 78 7.77 17.42 9.68
N THR A 79 7.04 17.03 10.73
CA THR A 79 7.34 17.42 12.11
C THR A 79 8.53 16.64 12.68
N ASP A 80 8.53 15.32 12.51
CA ASP A 80 9.54 14.42 13.08
C ASP A 80 10.56 13.90 12.05
N GLY A 81 10.37 14.22 10.77
CA GLY A 81 11.28 13.88 9.66
C GLY A 81 11.24 12.40 9.22
N ASN A 82 10.38 11.57 9.79
CA ASN A 82 10.25 10.16 9.40
C ASN A 82 9.33 9.98 8.18
N ARG A 83 9.49 8.84 7.50
CA ARG A 83 8.67 8.46 6.35
C ARG A 83 7.98 7.12 6.57
N ALA A 84 6.80 6.98 5.98
CA ALA A 84 6.09 5.72 5.90
C ALA A 84 5.63 5.43 4.47
N TYR A 85 5.43 4.15 4.19
CA TYR A 85 5.14 3.66 2.84
C TYR A 85 3.90 2.77 2.82
N CYS A 86 3.18 2.77 1.72
CA CYS A 86 2.10 1.83 1.47
C CYS A 86 2.03 1.55 -0.03
N ASN A 87 1.67 0.35 -0.46
CA ASN A 87 1.43 0.09 -1.89
C ASN A 87 0.21 0.87 -2.38
N LEU A 88 -0.07 0.86 -3.69
CA LEU A 88 -1.27 1.48 -4.24
C LEU A 88 -2.50 0.57 -4.17
N ASN A 89 -3.68 1.16 -4.06
CA ASN A 89 -4.94 0.43 -4.19
C ASN A 89 -5.10 -0.04 -5.64
N GLU A 90 -5.41 -1.32 -5.83
CA GLU A 90 -5.56 -1.96 -7.15
C GLU A 90 -6.92 -1.71 -7.80
N GLY A 91 -7.83 -0.99 -7.15
CA GLY A 91 -9.21 -0.80 -7.62
C GLY A 91 -10.18 -1.83 -7.04
N ILE A 92 -11.31 -1.99 -7.73
CA ILE A 92 -12.43 -2.87 -7.35
C ILE A 92 -12.39 -4.21 -8.10
N GLY A 93 -13.01 -5.24 -7.53
CA GLY A 93 -13.13 -6.56 -8.14
C GLY A 93 -12.01 -7.53 -7.73
N LYS A 94 -11.55 -8.36 -8.69
CA LYS A 94 -10.47 -9.34 -8.46
C LYS A 94 -9.13 -8.62 -8.30
N VAL A 95 -8.50 -8.77 -7.15
CA VAL A 95 -7.27 -8.05 -6.76
C VAL A 95 -6.32 -8.95 -5.98
N MET A 96 -5.02 -8.68 -6.11
CA MET A 96 -3.93 -9.44 -5.49
C MET A 96 -3.93 -9.33 -3.98
N ARG A 97 -4.34 -8.19 -3.40
CA ARG A 97 -4.48 -8.06 -1.93
C ARG A 97 -5.45 -9.05 -1.29
N PHE A 98 -6.33 -9.68 -2.08
CA PHE A 98 -7.22 -10.78 -1.67
C PHE A 98 -6.80 -12.16 -2.21
N GLY A 99 -5.62 -12.27 -2.80
CA GLY A 99 -5.03 -13.52 -3.26
C GLY A 99 -5.34 -13.91 -4.71
N ALA A 100 -5.97 -13.04 -5.49
CA ALA A 100 -6.17 -13.30 -6.92
C ALA A 100 -4.89 -13.00 -7.71
N TYR A 101 -4.58 -13.83 -8.71
CA TYR A 101 -3.36 -13.67 -9.53
C TYR A 101 -3.59 -14.03 -11.01
N GLY A 102 -4.83 -13.96 -11.47
CA GLY A 102 -5.17 -14.15 -12.88
C GLY A 102 -4.53 -13.08 -13.78
N GLU A 103 -4.55 -13.32 -15.09
CA GLU A 103 -3.93 -12.42 -16.06
C GLU A 103 -4.52 -11.00 -16.04
N ASP A 104 -5.80 -10.85 -15.68
CA ASP A 104 -6.45 -9.57 -15.46
C ASP A 104 -5.85 -8.79 -14.28
N VAL A 105 -5.47 -9.49 -13.20
CA VAL A 105 -4.80 -8.91 -12.03
C VAL A 105 -3.36 -8.52 -12.37
N LEU A 106 -2.61 -9.42 -13.02
CA LEU A 106 -1.22 -9.16 -13.39
C LEU A 106 -1.09 -8.03 -14.41
N THR A 107 -2.00 -7.97 -15.39
CA THR A 107 -2.09 -6.86 -16.36
C THR A 107 -2.35 -5.55 -15.65
N ARG A 108 -3.26 -5.51 -14.67
CA ARG A 108 -3.52 -4.31 -13.88
C ARG A 108 -2.30 -3.87 -13.07
N HIS A 109 -1.58 -4.79 -12.43
CA HIS A 109 -0.34 -4.43 -11.73
C HIS A 109 0.75 -3.89 -12.68
N ARG A 110 0.89 -4.46 -13.88
CA ARG A 110 1.78 -3.91 -14.92
C ARG A 110 1.35 -2.50 -15.33
N TRP A 111 0.07 -2.29 -15.61
CA TRP A 111 -0.49 -0.95 -15.87
C TRP A 111 -0.27 0.02 -14.70
N MET A 112 -0.44 -0.42 -13.45
CA MET A 112 -0.19 0.42 -12.30
C MET A 112 1.28 0.86 -12.22
N ARG A 113 2.22 -0.02 -12.56
CA ARG A 113 3.66 0.27 -12.61
C ARG A 113 4.01 1.18 -13.78
N ASP A 114 3.46 0.93 -14.96
CA ASP A 114 3.90 1.53 -16.22
C ASP A 114 3.11 2.80 -16.60
N VAL A 115 1.92 2.99 -16.03
CA VAL A 115 1.00 4.09 -16.35
C VAL A 115 0.56 4.86 -15.11
N LEU A 116 -0.10 4.20 -14.14
CA LEU A 116 -0.65 4.90 -12.96
C LEU A 116 0.45 5.60 -12.17
N MET A 117 1.51 4.89 -11.82
CA MET A 117 2.58 5.43 -11.00
C MET A 117 3.33 6.58 -11.68
N PRO A 118 3.76 6.49 -12.96
CA PRO A 118 4.40 7.62 -13.64
C PRO A 118 3.54 8.87 -13.71
N VAL A 119 2.24 8.74 -14.03
CA VAL A 119 1.32 9.88 -14.10
C VAL A 119 1.11 10.52 -12.73
N LEU A 120 0.86 9.71 -11.68
CA LEU A 120 0.69 10.23 -10.32
C LEU A 120 1.98 10.87 -9.79
N SER A 121 3.13 10.25 -10.04
CA SER A 121 4.44 10.77 -9.64
C SER A 121 4.74 12.10 -10.33
N ALA A 122 4.48 12.22 -11.64
CA ALA A 122 4.65 13.47 -12.37
C ALA A 122 3.69 14.56 -11.88
N ALA A 123 2.44 14.23 -11.55
CA ALA A 123 1.48 15.17 -10.97
C ALA A 123 1.93 15.68 -9.59
N LEU A 124 2.38 14.77 -8.71
CA LEU A 124 2.91 15.10 -7.39
C LEU A 124 4.20 15.92 -7.47
N GLY A 125 5.09 15.62 -8.43
CA GLY A 125 6.35 16.36 -8.62
C GLY A 125 6.17 17.82 -9.04
N ARG A 126 4.95 18.23 -9.43
CA ARG A 126 4.60 19.64 -9.70
C ARG A 126 4.15 20.39 -8.44
N MET A 127 4.01 19.68 -7.32
CA MET A 127 3.54 20.25 -6.05
C MET A 127 4.74 20.43 -5.12
N GLU A 128 5.04 21.66 -4.74
CA GLU A 128 6.22 22.00 -3.93
C GLU A 128 6.26 21.26 -2.58
N HIS A 129 5.10 21.04 -1.96
CA HIS A 129 4.98 20.40 -0.64
C HIS A 129 4.15 19.11 -0.67
N GLY A 130 3.91 18.55 -1.86
CA GLY A 130 2.99 17.42 -2.01
C GLY A 130 1.55 17.75 -1.55
N ILE A 131 0.89 16.78 -0.94
CA ILE A 131 -0.50 16.89 -0.47
C ILE A 131 -0.52 16.86 1.06
N ASP A 132 -1.14 17.86 1.67
CA ASP A 132 -1.40 17.87 3.11
C ASP A 132 -2.50 16.85 3.47
N LEU A 133 -2.07 15.67 3.91
CA LEU A 133 -2.96 14.59 4.33
C LEU A 133 -3.69 14.92 5.64
N THR A 134 -3.10 15.70 6.53
CA THR A 134 -3.74 16.11 7.79
C THR A 134 -4.97 16.94 7.50
N ALA A 135 -4.83 17.98 6.67
CA ALA A 135 -5.94 18.83 6.27
C ALA A 135 -7.00 18.06 5.46
N MET A 136 -6.58 17.17 4.56
CA MET A 136 -7.49 16.36 3.76
C MET A 136 -8.31 15.38 4.63
N MET A 137 -7.67 14.71 5.59
CA MET A 137 -8.36 13.82 6.53
C MET A 137 -9.26 14.61 7.48
N ALA A 138 -8.83 15.77 7.98
CA ALA A 138 -9.68 16.64 8.80
C ALA A 138 -10.95 17.08 8.04
N GLN A 139 -10.86 17.32 6.74
CA GLN A 139 -12.05 17.56 5.91
C GLN A 139 -12.86 16.26 5.72
N GLY A 140 -12.23 15.16 5.33
CA GLY A 140 -12.89 13.89 5.03
C GLY A 140 -13.75 13.35 6.19
N ILE A 141 -13.29 13.46 7.43
CA ILE A 141 -14.04 12.98 8.60
C ILE A 141 -15.37 13.75 8.76
N THR A 142 -15.39 15.05 8.46
CA THR A 142 -16.61 15.88 8.50
C THR A 142 -17.57 15.57 7.36
N MET A 143 -17.09 14.88 6.31
CA MET A 143 -17.89 14.38 5.19
C MET A 143 -18.32 12.91 5.38
N GLY A 144 -18.07 12.35 6.57
CA GLY A 144 -18.53 11.04 7.01
C GLY A 144 -17.62 9.86 6.64
N ASP A 145 -16.40 10.12 6.14
CA ASP A 145 -15.39 9.07 6.05
C ASP A 145 -14.88 8.68 7.45
N GLU A 146 -14.39 7.45 7.58
CA GLU A 146 -13.63 6.99 8.75
C GLU A 146 -12.27 6.38 8.39
N PHE A 147 -11.93 6.41 7.10
CA PHE A 147 -10.62 6.08 6.51
C PHE A 147 -10.20 4.61 6.55
N HIS A 148 -11.07 3.70 6.99
CA HIS A 148 -10.81 2.26 6.98
C HIS A 148 -11.76 1.54 6.01
N GLN A 149 -13.07 1.61 6.25
CA GLN A 149 -14.11 1.04 5.38
C GLN A 149 -14.69 2.05 4.40
N ARG A 150 -14.86 3.31 4.81
CA ARG A 150 -15.42 4.39 4.01
C ARG A 150 -14.37 5.48 3.78
N ASN A 151 -14.02 5.63 2.50
CA ASN A 151 -13.01 6.55 1.99
C ASN A 151 -13.53 7.43 0.83
N ILE A 152 -14.85 7.45 0.60
CA ILE A 152 -15.46 8.05 -0.59
C ILE A 152 -15.12 9.55 -0.69
N ALA A 153 -15.31 10.28 0.41
CA ALA A 153 -15.09 11.73 0.40
C ALA A 153 -13.62 12.05 0.16
N SER A 154 -12.71 11.36 0.83
CA SER A 154 -11.26 11.60 0.78
C SER A 154 -10.66 11.17 -0.55
N SER A 155 -11.13 10.06 -1.14
CA SER A 155 -10.75 9.66 -2.51
C SER A 155 -11.19 10.72 -3.53
N ALA A 156 -12.39 11.29 -3.39
CA ALA A 156 -12.85 12.39 -4.24
C ALA A 156 -12.06 13.70 -4.02
N LEU A 157 -11.75 14.05 -2.77
CA LEU A 157 -10.92 15.21 -2.43
C LEU A 157 -9.49 15.07 -2.98
N LEU A 158 -8.92 13.87 -2.90
CA LEU A 158 -7.62 13.55 -3.47
C LEU A 158 -7.63 13.68 -4.99
N MET A 159 -8.62 13.08 -5.66
CA MET A 159 -8.80 13.22 -7.11
C MET A 159 -8.96 14.69 -7.50
N ARG A 160 -9.75 15.47 -6.75
CA ARG A 160 -9.92 16.92 -6.99
C ARG A 160 -8.60 17.68 -6.87
N ALA A 161 -7.73 17.32 -5.92
CA ALA A 161 -6.42 17.96 -5.75
C ALA A 161 -5.44 17.58 -6.89
N LEU A 162 -5.46 16.32 -7.32
CA LEU A 162 -4.56 15.80 -8.36
C LEU A 162 -4.99 16.18 -9.79
N ALA A 163 -6.29 16.22 -10.07
CA ALA A 163 -6.87 16.48 -11.39
C ALA A 163 -6.25 17.69 -12.12
N PRO A 164 -6.12 18.88 -11.52
CA PRO A 164 -5.50 20.02 -12.19
C PRO A 164 -4.01 19.82 -12.51
N GLN A 165 -3.29 19.02 -11.71
CA GLN A 165 -1.88 18.72 -11.98
C GLN A 165 -1.75 17.70 -13.09
N ILE A 166 -2.55 16.64 -13.05
CA ILE A 166 -2.62 15.58 -14.07
C ILE A 166 -2.99 16.18 -15.43
N ALA A 167 -4.02 17.03 -15.50
CA ALA A 167 -4.50 17.61 -16.75
C ALA A 167 -3.49 18.55 -17.44
N ARG A 168 -2.44 18.98 -16.73
CA ARG A 168 -1.39 19.87 -17.24
C ARG A 168 -0.06 19.14 -17.49
N LEU A 169 -0.03 17.82 -17.35
CA LEU A 169 1.15 17.04 -17.67
C LEU A 169 1.39 17.01 -19.18
N ASP A 170 2.66 17.08 -19.55
CA ASP A 170 3.11 16.66 -20.87
C ASP A 170 3.30 15.13 -20.82
N HIS A 171 2.20 14.41 -20.95
CA HIS A 171 2.15 12.96 -20.88
C HIS A 171 1.16 12.45 -21.93
N ASP A 172 1.28 11.17 -22.28
CA ASP A 172 0.32 10.51 -23.17
C ASP A 172 -1.13 10.75 -22.68
N LYS A 173 -1.98 11.28 -23.58
CA LYS A 173 -3.36 11.68 -23.25
C LYS A 173 -4.23 10.49 -22.88
N GLN A 174 -3.97 9.33 -23.48
CA GLN A 174 -4.68 8.08 -23.16
C GLN A 174 -4.30 7.64 -21.75
N HIS A 175 -3.02 7.70 -21.39
CA HIS A 175 -2.57 7.41 -20.01
C HIS A 175 -3.19 8.37 -18.98
N ILE A 176 -3.27 9.67 -19.28
CA ILE A 176 -3.97 10.64 -18.43
C ILE A 176 -5.43 10.26 -18.23
N ALA A 177 -6.14 9.93 -19.32
CA ALA A 177 -7.55 9.55 -19.26
C ALA A 177 -7.75 8.29 -18.41
N GLU A 178 -6.95 7.24 -18.64
CA GLU A 178 -7.03 5.99 -17.88
C GLU A 178 -6.81 6.19 -16.38
N VAL A 179 -5.87 7.05 -15.98
CA VAL A 179 -5.63 7.35 -14.57
C VAL A 179 -6.80 8.13 -13.96
N MET A 180 -7.35 9.11 -14.67
CA MET A 180 -8.51 9.85 -14.21
C MET A 180 -9.75 8.95 -14.08
N ASP A 181 -9.98 8.06 -15.05
CA ASP A 181 -11.06 7.08 -15.02
C ASP A 181 -10.90 6.14 -13.83
N PHE A 182 -9.70 5.59 -13.62
CA PHE A 182 -9.39 4.71 -12.50
C PHE A 182 -9.65 5.37 -11.14
N LEU A 183 -9.19 6.62 -10.95
CA LEU A 183 -9.42 7.37 -9.71
C LEU A 183 -10.91 7.68 -9.49
N SER A 184 -11.66 7.94 -10.56
CA SER A 184 -13.08 8.32 -10.48
C SER A 184 -14.00 7.21 -9.98
N VAL A 185 -13.61 5.94 -10.15
CA VAL A 185 -14.40 4.77 -9.77
C VAL A 185 -13.85 4.04 -8.54
N THR A 186 -12.71 4.48 -8.00
CA THR A 186 -12.04 3.79 -6.88
C THR A 186 -12.25 4.55 -5.57
N ASP A 187 -13.43 4.39 -4.98
CA ASP A 187 -13.81 5.02 -3.72
C ASP A 187 -12.89 4.66 -2.54
N GLN A 188 -12.20 3.52 -2.62
CA GLN A 188 -11.30 3.03 -1.58
C GLN A 188 -9.83 3.45 -1.79
N PHE A 189 -9.52 4.29 -2.78
CA PHE A 189 -8.13 4.65 -3.11
C PHE A 189 -7.42 5.30 -1.91
N PHE A 190 -8.13 6.14 -1.15
CA PHE A 190 -7.58 6.85 0.00
C PHE A 190 -7.20 5.96 1.20
N LEU A 191 -7.70 4.72 1.28
CA LEU A 191 -7.34 3.78 2.36
C LEU A 191 -5.81 3.66 2.51
N ASN A 192 -5.11 3.48 1.39
CA ASN A 192 -3.68 3.24 1.40
C ASN A 192 -2.91 4.48 1.89
N LEU A 193 -3.39 5.69 1.56
CA LEU A 193 -2.83 6.95 2.04
C LEU A 193 -3.06 7.13 3.54
N ALA A 194 -4.29 6.87 4.02
CA ALA A 194 -4.62 6.93 5.43
C ALA A 194 -3.80 5.94 6.26
N MET A 195 -3.57 4.72 5.75
CA MET A 195 -2.70 3.74 6.41
C MET A 195 -1.26 4.25 6.53
N ALA A 196 -0.68 4.79 5.45
CA ALA A 196 0.67 5.35 5.48
C ALA A 196 0.77 6.58 6.41
N TYR A 197 -0.23 7.45 6.41
CA TYR A 197 -0.32 8.59 7.33
C TYR A 197 -0.31 8.14 8.79
N CYS A 198 -1.19 7.19 9.16
CA CYS A 198 -1.23 6.64 10.51
C CYS A 198 0.09 5.97 10.89
N LYS A 199 0.73 5.23 9.97
CA LYS A 199 2.04 4.63 10.19
C LYS A 199 3.10 5.70 10.49
N ALA A 200 3.16 6.76 9.69
CA ALA A 200 4.12 7.84 9.88
C ALA A 200 3.96 8.52 11.26
N ALA A 201 2.72 8.80 11.68
CA ALA A 201 2.43 9.40 12.97
C ALA A 201 2.76 8.45 14.14
N MET A 202 2.33 7.19 14.05
CA MET A 202 2.52 6.22 15.14
C MET A 202 3.98 5.76 15.29
N ASP A 203 4.76 5.75 14.21
CA ASP A 203 6.19 5.45 14.27
C ASP A 203 6.97 6.54 15.02
N ALA A 204 6.59 7.83 14.86
CA ALA A 204 7.15 8.90 15.69
C ALA A 204 6.86 8.67 17.18
N GLY A 205 5.63 8.26 17.52
CA GLY A 205 5.26 7.88 18.89
C GLY A 205 6.01 6.65 19.42
N ALA A 206 6.44 5.73 18.54
CA ALA A 206 7.23 4.57 18.92
C ALA A 206 8.67 4.93 19.35
N MET A 207 9.20 6.05 18.85
CA MET A 207 10.54 6.52 19.20
C MET A 207 10.67 7.01 20.65
N ILE A 208 9.55 7.26 21.34
CA ILE A 208 9.55 7.62 22.76
C ILE A 208 10.11 6.49 23.63
N ARG A 209 9.98 5.23 23.20
CA ARG A 209 10.53 4.04 23.88
C ARG A 209 10.13 3.92 25.36
N ALA A 210 8.97 4.45 25.73
CA ALA A 210 8.47 4.45 27.10
C ALA A 210 6.94 4.38 27.14
N GLY A 211 6.40 4.00 28.30
CA GLY A 211 4.95 3.95 28.54
C GLY A 211 4.23 2.80 27.85
N SER A 212 2.90 2.87 27.85
CA SER A 212 1.99 1.79 27.46
C SER A 212 1.17 2.07 26.20
N ILE A 213 1.59 3.05 25.39
CA ILE A 213 0.86 3.43 24.17
C ILE A 213 1.14 2.40 23.07
N VAL A 214 0.07 1.84 22.52
CA VAL A 214 0.13 0.93 21.36
C VAL A 214 0.45 1.75 20.11
N THR A 215 1.50 1.38 19.39
CA THR A 215 2.00 2.08 18.20
C THR A 215 1.78 1.31 16.90
N ALA A 216 1.43 0.03 16.99
CA ALA A 216 0.95 -0.74 15.85
C ALA A 216 -0.07 -1.78 16.30
N MET A 217 -1.08 -2.00 15.46
CA MET A 217 -2.00 -3.14 15.52
C MET A 217 -2.13 -3.70 14.12
N THR A 218 -1.81 -4.98 13.95
CA THR A 218 -1.79 -5.58 12.61
C THR A 218 -2.05 -7.07 12.67
N ARG A 219 -2.44 -7.65 11.54
CA ARG A 219 -2.81 -9.06 11.42
C ARG A 219 -2.43 -9.61 10.06
N ASN A 220 -2.12 -10.89 9.99
CA ASN A 220 -1.75 -11.62 8.78
C ASN A 220 -2.71 -12.78 8.47
N GLY A 221 -3.96 -12.70 8.96
CA GLY A 221 -4.97 -13.74 8.76
C GLY A 221 -4.79 -15.01 9.62
N ASN A 222 -3.64 -15.18 10.27
CA ASN A 222 -3.40 -16.24 11.25
C ASN A 222 -3.20 -15.67 12.67
N MET A 223 -2.39 -14.63 12.79
CA MET A 223 -2.01 -13.99 14.05
C MET A 223 -2.42 -12.52 14.06
N PHE A 224 -2.70 -12.02 15.26
CA PHE A 224 -2.79 -10.59 15.56
C PHE A 224 -1.55 -10.19 16.36
N GLY A 225 -0.94 -9.07 15.99
CA GLY A 225 0.26 -8.53 16.64
C GLY A 225 0.09 -7.07 16.99
N ILE A 226 0.67 -6.68 18.13
CA ILE A 226 0.72 -5.28 18.56
C ILE A 226 2.17 -4.86 18.79
N ARG A 227 2.42 -3.55 18.75
CA ARG A 227 3.65 -2.96 19.28
C ARG A 227 3.29 -1.89 20.29
N VAL A 228 4.12 -1.75 21.32
CA VAL A 228 3.93 -0.78 22.40
C VAL A 228 5.21 0.02 22.53
N SER A 229 5.11 1.35 22.63
CA SER A 229 6.27 2.26 22.64
C SER A 229 7.33 1.81 23.67
N GLY A 230 6.93 1.55 24.93
CA GLY A 230 7.84 1.08 25.99
C GLY A 230 8.46 -0.31 25.81
N LEU A 231 8.07 -1.08 24.79
CA LEU A 231 8.61 -2.41 24.50
C LEU A 231 9.51 -2.44 23.26
N GLY A 232 9.78 -1.28 22.66
CA GLY A 232 10.64 -1.14 21.49
C GLY A 232 10.15 -1.98 20.31
N GLU A 233 11.04 -2.81 19.76
CA GLU A 233 10.75 -3.55 18.52
C GLU A 233 9.99 -4.87 18.73
N ARG A 234 9.61 -5.22 19.96
CA ARG A 234 8.95 -6.48 20.28
C ARG A 234 7.52 -6.55 19.68
N TRP A 235 7.16 -7.75 19.22
CA TRP A 235 5.81 -8.15 18.81
C TRP A 235 5.11 -8.99 19.88
#